data_AF-A0A8H3X0L4-F1
#
_entry.id   AF-A0A8H3X0L4-F1
#
_cell.length_a   1.000
_cell.length_b   1.000
_cell.length_c   1.000
_cell.angle_alpha   90.00
_cell.angle_beta   90.00
_cell.angle_gamma   90.00
#
_symmetry.space_group_name_H-M   'P 1'
#
loop_
_entity.id
_entity.type
_entity.pdbx_description
1 polymer ?
#
loop_
_entity_poly.entity_id
_entity_poly.type
_entity_poly.pdbx_seq_one_letter_code
_entity_poly.pdbx_strand_id
1 'polypeptide(L)'
;MVDANQYINQHYPNGKDIKELDTSKKNLTKAITLDNFNSTTRLNASFNQISTFMIKRQLPLEIMDFSHNLLTNFSILPELNSTIQKINLSHNYLSVIGPISDQLTHLDVSNNNLTNLNLSDYVHLTSLDCSKNPNLTTLILSLNSYFDPKDLSNFDCRETNLGTINTTSFTIECYNGIRSVITTLDTNNPSKQSTDNKLYIGIIIGMDLNIDILVDLKIKGYYLIGCGETSG
;
A
#
# COMPACT_ATOMS: atom_id res chain seq x y z
N MET A 1 17.21 -22.10 16.65
CA MET A 1 16.10 -21.16 16.72
C MET A 1 15.97 -20.69 18.15
N VAL A 2 15.79 -19.39 18.37
CA VAL A 2 15.61 -18.80 19.71
C VAL A 2 14.25 -18.10 19.74
N ASP A 3 13.57 -18.13 20.87
CA ASP A 3 12.36 -17.34 21.08
C ASP A 3 12.70 -15.85 20.95
N ALA A 4 11.98 -15.11 20.10
CA ALA A 4 12.32 -13.72 19.81
C ALA A 4 12.30 -12.83 21.07
N ASN A 5 11.31 -13.02 21.94
CA ASN A 5 11.21 -12.25 23.19
C ASN A 5 12.31 -12.64 24.18
N GLN A 6 12.67 -13.92 24.27
CA GLN A 6 13.82 -14.33 25.08
C GLN A 6 15.12 -13.67 24.60
N TYR A 7 15.37 -13.68 23.29
CA TYR A 7 16.54 -13.03 22.70
C TYR A 7 16.55 -11.53 23.00
N ILE A 8 15.42 -10.85 22.76
CA ILE A 8 15.29 -9.41 22.96
C ILE A 8 15.52 -9.05 24.43
N ASN A 9 14.90 -9.76 25.37
CA ASN A 9 15.06 -9.48 26.80
C ASN A 9 16.49 -9.73 27.30
N GLN A 10 17.20 -10.69 26.72
CA GLN A 10 18.59 -10.98 27.08
C GLN A 10 19.58 -9.93 26.53
N HIS A 11 19.39 -9.49 25.28
CA HIS A 11 20.33 -8.60 24.60
C HIS A 11 20.00 -7.12 24.77
N TYR A 12 18.73 -6.81 25.07
CA TYR A 12 18.22 -5.45 25.28
C TYR A 12 17.42 -5.37 26.59
N PRO A 13 18.04 -5.68 27.75
CA PRO A 13 17.33 -5.72 29.03
C PRO A 13 16.75 -4.36 29.45
N ASN A 14 17.32 -3.26 28.95
CA ASN A 14 16.85 -1.88 29.18
C ASN A 14 16.43 -1.22 27.86
N GLY A 15 15.43 -1.78 27.18
CA GLY A 15 14.95 -1.31 25.88
C GLY A 15 14.28 0.07 25.85
N LYS A 16 14.16 0.75 27.00
CA LYS A 16 13.43 2.03 27.11
C LYS A 16 14.00 3.09 26.15
N ASP A 17 15.30 3.32 26.18
CA ASP A 17 15.90 4.40 25.38
C ASP A 17 16.27 3.99 23.94
N ILE A 18 15.94 2.75 23.54
CA ILE A 18 16.29 2.22 22.22
C ILE A 18 15.32 2.77 21.18
N LYS A 19 15.83 3.65 20.31
CA LYS A 19 15.07 4.19 19.17
C LYS A 19 15.01 3.24 17.98
N GLU A 20 16.09 2.51 17.73
CA GLU A 20 16.19 1.58 16.61
C GLU A 20 16.55 0.19 17.15
N LEU A 21 15.62 -0.76 16.99
CA LEU A 21 15.81 -2.14 17.39
C LEU A 21 16.03 -3.00 16.15
N ASP A 22 17.26 -3.50 15.99
CA ASP A 22 17.60 -4.46 14.93
C ASP A 22 17.77 -5.87 15.49
N THR A 23 16.84 -6.74 15.11
CA THR A 23 16.78 -8.17 15.45
C THR A 23 16.86 -9.04 14.20
N SER A 24 17.28 -8.47 13.07
CA SER A 24 17.34 -9.18 11.80
C SER A 24 18.37 -10.31 11.78
N LYS A 25 18.07 -11.38 11.04
CA LYS A 25 19.01 -12.51 10.79
C LYS A 25 19.49 -13.20 12.08
N LYS A 26 18.65 -13.25 13.12
CA LYS A 26 18.99 -13.89 14.41
C LYS A 26 18.36 -15.26 14.59
N ASN A 27 17.71 -15.80 13.54
CA ASN A 27 17.03 -17.09 13.58
C ASN A 27 15.97 -17.14 14.72
N LEU A 28 15.26 -16.02 14.89
CA LEU A 28 14.24 -15.84 15.92
C LEU A 28 12.93 -16.49 15.51
N THR A 29 12.16 -16.94 16.49
CA THR A 29 10.88 -17.64 16.28
C THR A 29 9.78 -17.04 17.15
N LYS A 30 8.54 -17.48 16.89
CA LYS A 30 7.34 -17.15 17.65
C LYS A 30 6.97 -15.67 17.53
N ALA A 31 6.99 -14.93 18.63
CA ALA A 31 6.39 -13.60 18.72
C ALA A 31 7.39 -12.54 19.18
N ILE A 32 7.26 -11.32 18.67
CA ILE A 32 7.87 -10.11 19.23
C ILE A 32 6.78 -9.33 19.99
N THR A 33 7.02 -9.00 21.26
CA THR A 33 6.06 -8.27 22.14
C THR A 33 6.48 -6.87 22.58
N LEU A 34 7.77 -6.53 22.48
CA LEU A 34 8.34 -5.23 22.87
C LEU A 34 7.96 -4.75 24.29
N ASP A 35 7.77 -5.67 25.23
CA ASP A 35 7.27 -5.35 26.58
C ASP A 35 8.19 -4.43 27.41
N ASN A 36 9.46 -4.24 27.04
CA ASN A 36 10.39 -3.36 27.76
C ASN A 36 10.80 -2.09 26.98
N PHE A 37 10.12 -1.81 25.86
CA PHE A 37 10.42 -0.67 24.99
C PHE A 37 9.36 0.41 25.14
N ASN A 38 9.77 1.68 25.01
CA ASN A 38 8.88 2.84 25.01
C ASN A 38 9.30 3.94 24.01
N SER A 39 10.55 3.93 23.52
CA SER A 39 11.06 4.96 22.60
C SER A 39 11.37 4.44 21.19
N THR A 40 11.09 3.17 20.91
CA THR A 40 11.44 2.56 19.62
C THR A 40 10.58 3.11 18.49
N THR A 41 11.23 3.75 17.53
CA THR A 41 10.62 4.30 16.31
C THR A 41 10.89 3.42 15.10
N ARG A 42 11.95 2.61 15.12
CA ARG A 42 12.31 1.69 14.03
C ARG A 42 12.54 0.29 14.54
N LEU A 43 11.85 -0.69 13.95
CA LEU A 43 12.01 -2.10 14.24
C LEU A 43 12.38 -2.86 12.97
N ASN A 44 13.58 -3.44 12.94
CA ASN A 44 13.97 -4.41 11.94
C ASN A 44 13.94 -5.82 12.55
N ALA A 45 13.00 -6.64 12.10
CA ALA A 45 12.82 -8.05 12.49
C ALA A 45 12.96 -9.00 11.28
N SER A 46 13.53 -8.52 10.18
CA SER A 46 13.62 -9.26 8.92
C SER A 46 14.50 -10.52 8.99
N PHE A 47 14.29 -11.44 8.05
CA PHE A 47 15.08 -12.67 7.92
C PHE A 47 15.10 -13.51 9.21
N ASN A 48 13.92 -13.80 9.73
CA ASN A 48 13.72 -14.65 10.90
C ASN A 48 12.64 -15.69 10.59
N GLN A 49 12.14 -16.35 11.63
CA GLN A 49 11.05 -17.33 11.58
C GLN A 49 9.91 -16.88 12.51
N ILE A 50 9.67 -15.57 12.58
CA ILE A 50 8.64 -14.97 13.43
C ILE A 50 7.27 -15.25 12.80
N SER A 51 6.35 -15.77 13.60
CA SER A 51 4.98 -16.09 13.18
C SER A 51 3.95 -15.10 13.71
N THR A 52 4.35 -14.19 14.61
CA THR A 52 3.41 -13.26 15.27
C THR A 52 4.12 -11.96 15.66
N PHE A 53 3.43 -10.84 15.46
CA PHE A 53 3.79 -9.56 16.08
C PHE A 53 2.61 -9.09 16.92
N MET A 54 2.85 -8.69 18.16
CA MET A 54 1.81 -8.26 19.10
C MET A 54 2.38 -7.16 19.98
N ILE A 55 1.69 -6.05 20.13
CA ILE A 55 2.03 -5.04 21.14
C ILE A 55 0.83 -4.82 22.04
N LYS A 56 1.09 -4.51 23.32
CA LYS A 56 0.05 -4.33 24.35
C LYS A 56 -0.10 -2.88 24.82
N ARG A 57 0.67 -1.98 24.22
CA ARG A 57 0.72 -0.55 24.56
C ARG A 57 1.06 0.25 23.32
N GLN A 58 0.81 1.54 23.40
CA GLN A 58 1.23 2.47 22.36
C GLN A 58 2.77 2.56 22.30
N LEU A 59 3.31 2.46 21.08
CA LEU A 59 4.73 2.69 20.80
C LEU A 59 4.85 3.72 19.68
N PRO A 60 5.89 4.56 19.68
CA PRO A 60 6.11 5.56 18.64
C PRO A 60 6.72 4.95 17.37
N LEU A 61 6.28 3.74 16.98
CA LEU A 61 6.80 3.04 15.81
C LEU A 61 6.43 3.83 14.54
N GLU A 62 7.45 4.12 13.74
CA GLU A 62 7.31 4.82 12.44
C GLU A 62 7.59 3.85 11.30
N ILE A 63 8.58 2.97 11.48
CA ILE A 63 9.07 2.07 10.43
C ILE A 63 9.26 0.67 10.98
N MET A 64 8.71 -0.31 10.26
CA MET A 64 8.79 -1.72 10.61
C MET A 64 9.20 -2.56 9.41
N ASP A 65 10.16 -3.46 9.60
CA ASP A 65 10.53 -4.46 8.61
C ASP A 65 10.38 -5.86 9.22
N PHE A 66 9.39 -6.60 8.74
CA PHE A 66 9.11 -7.99 9.06
C PHE A 66 9.29 -8.90 7.84
N SER A 67 10.02 -8.44 6.82
CA SER A 67 10.26 -9.23 5.61
C SER A 67 10.95 -10.55 5.90
N HIS A 68 10.72 -11.57 5.07
CA HIS A 68 11.32 -12.90 5.23
C HIS A 68 11.06 -13.50 6.62
N ASN A 69 9.78 -13.75 6.92
CA ASN A 69 9.31 -14.36 8.16
C ASN A 69 8.21 -15.41 7.86
N LEU A 70 7.52 -15.88 8.91
CA LEU A 70 6.46 -16.88 8.84
C LEU A 70 5.09 -16.29 9.21
N LEU A 71 4.87 -14.98 9.00
CA LEU A 71 3.60 -14.34 9.32
C LEU A 71 2.50 -14.86 8.39
N THR A 72 1.35 -15.25 8.96
CA THR A 72 0.15 -15.68 8.20
C THR A 72 -0.96 -14.63 8.21
N ASN A 73 -0.89 -13.70 9.17
CA ASN A 73 -1.74 -12.53 9.29
C ASN A 73 -0.91 -11.40 9.90
N PHE A 74 -1.33 -10.17 9.63
CA PHE A 74 -0.75 -8.99 10.27
C PHE A 74 -1.83 -7.97 10.53
N SER A 75 -1.90 -7.48 11.77
CA SER A 75 -2.78 -6.40 12.16
C SER A 75 -2.19 -5.74 13.40
N ILE A 76 -2.32 -4.42 13.50
CA ILE A 76 -2.05 -3.69 14.72
C ILE A 76 -3.26 -2.81 14.98
N LEU A 77 -3.78 -2.87 16.20
CA LEU A 77 -4.90 -2.04 16.62
C LEU A 77 -4.51 -0.55 16.44
N PRO A 78 -5.24 0.24 15.63
CA PRO A 78 -4.83 1.60 15.26
C PRO A 78 -4.51 2.52 16.45
N GLU A 79 -5.16 2.33 17.58
CA GLU A 79 -4.92 3.07 18.83
C GLU A 79 -3.54 2.80 19.47
N LEU A 80 -2.85 1.71 19.07
CA LEU A 80 -1.55 1.32 19.61
C LEU A 80 -0.37 1.81 18.77
N ASN A 81 -0.59 2.37 17.58
CA ASN A 81 0.49 2.60 16.62
C ASN A 81 0.15 3.66 15.56
N SER A 82 -0.50 4.75 15.96
CA SER A 82 -0.92 5.85 15.08
C SER A 82 0.21 6.58 14.33
N THR A 83 1.47 6.21 14.53
CA THR A 83 2.64 6.86 13.92
C THR A 83 3.28 6.05 12.79
N ILE A 84 2.82 4.84 12.50
CA ILE A 84 3.47 3.99 11.48
C ILE A 84 3.29 4.59 10.09
N GLN A 85 4.42 4.85 9.43
CA GLN A 85 4.47 5.41 8.09
C GLN A 85 4.94 4.39 7.05
N LYS A 86 5.82 3.46 7.43
CA LYS A 86 6.36 2.47 6.48
C LYS A 86 6.38 1.08 7.08
N ILE A 87 5.89 0.12 6.32
CA ILE A 87 5.94 -1.28 6.72
C ILE A 87 6.35 -2.17 5.55
N ASN A 88 7.31 -3.05 5.82
CA ASN A 88 7.68 -4.14 4.92
C ASN A 88 7.25 -5.48 5.54
N LEU A 89 6.34 -6.16 4.85
CA LEU A 89 5.79 -7.48 5.16
C LEU A 89 6.09 -8.49 4.05
N SER A 90 7.00 -8.17 3.12
CA SER A 90 7.32 -9.02 1.99
C SER A 90 7.84 -10.40 2.41
N HIS A 91 7.69 -11.40 1.55
CA HIS A 91 8.22 -12.75 1.80
C HIS A 91 7.72 -13.34 3.13
N ASN A 92 6.40 -13.38 3.27
CA ASN A 92 5.68 -14.02 4.36
C ASN A 92 4.63 -14.98 3.77
N TYR A 93 3.69 -15.44 4.59
CA TYR A 93 2.58 -16.31 4.19
C TYR A 93 1.23 -15.62 4.45
N LEU A 94 1.19 -14.29 4.39
CA LEU A 94 0.00 -13.51 4.71
C LEU A 94 -1.14 -13.87 3.76
N SER A 95 -2.28 -14.28 4.33
CA SER A 95 -3.53 -14.42 3.58
C SER A 95 -4.49 -13.25 3.80
N VAL A 96 -4.25 -12.46 4.86
CA VAL A 96 -5.04 -11.30 5.24
C VAL A 96 -4.17 -10.25 5.94
N ILE A 97 -4.50 -8.99 5.68
CA ILE A 97 -3.95 -7.84 6.40
C ILE A 97 -5.13 -7.13 7.07
N GLY A 98 -5.05 -7.01 8.39
CA GLY A 98 -6.00 -6.22 9.16
C GLY A 98 -5.61 -4.74 9.19
N PRO A 99 -6.29 -3.94 10.04
CA PRO A 99 -5.93 -2.54 10.24
C PRO A 99 -4.47 -2.38 10.69
N ILE A 100 -3.83 -1.28 10.27
CA ILE A 100 -2.47 -0.89 10.67
C ILE A 100 -2.45 0.53 11.24
N SER A 101 -2.27 1.55 10.40
CA SER A 101 -2.24 2.97 10.77
C SER A 101 -2.73 3.79 9.59
N ASP A 102 -3.55 4.80 9.84
CA ASP A 102 -4.04 5.73 8.81
C ASP A 102 -2.94 6.65 8.25
N GLN A 103 -1.80 6.76 8.94
CA GLN A 103 -0.61 7.52 8.52
C GLN A 103 0.31 6.75 7.58
N LEU A 104 -0.08 5.53 7.16
CA LEU A 104 0.76 4.68 6.32
C LEU A 104 0.99 5.33 4.95
N THR A 105 2.26 5.51 4.60
CA THR A 105 2.69 6.08 3.31
C THR A 105 3.33 5.04 2.40
N HIS A 106 3.92 3.98 2.99
CA HIS A 106 4.58 2.90 2.25
C HIS A 106 4.17 1.52 2.80
N LEU A 107 3.71 0.65 1.91
CA LEU A 107 3.33 -0.73 2.23
C LEU A 107 3.95 -1.69 1.21
N ASP A 108 4.81 -2.59 1.68
CA ASP A 108 5.28 -3.73 0.88
C ASP A 108 4.70 -5.02 1.46
N VAL A 109 3.87 -5.68 0.66
CA VAL A 109 3.23 -6.97 0.96
C VAL A 109 3.50 -7.99 -0.14
N SER A 110 4.58 -7.76 -0.91
CA SER A 110 4.96 -8.63 -2.00
C SER A 110 5.31 -10.04 -1.54
N ASN A 111 5.21 -11.03 -2.43
CA ASN A 111 5.56 -12.43 -2.11
C ASN A 111 4.80 -12.96 -0.87
N ASN A 112 3.47 -12.92 -0.94
CA ASN A 112 2.55 -13.43 0.08
C ASN A 112 1.44 -14.28 -0.58
N ASN A 113 0.44 -14.68 0.20
CA ASN A 113 -0.69 -15.50 -0.25
C ASN A 113 -2.01 -14.72 -0.19
N LEU A 114 -1.97 -13.41 -0.42
CA LEU A 114 -3.16 -12.57 -0.35
C LEU A 114 -4.15 -12.93 -1.46
N THR A 115 -5.43 -12.97 -1.13
CA THR A 115 -6.52 -13.12 -2.12
C THR A 115 -7.29 -11.82 -2.32
N ASN A 116 -7.33 -10.97 -1.28
CA ASN A 116 -7.97 -9.67 -1.28
C ASN A 116 -7.09 -8.69 -0.50
N LEU A 117 -7.03 -7.44 -0.96
CA LEU A 117 -6.31 -6.36 -0.29
C LEU A 117 -7.18 -5.10 -0.28
N ASN A 118 -7.72 -4.75 0.88
CA ASN A 118 -8.50 -3.53 1.04
C ASN A 118 -7.67 -2.45 1.73
N LEU A 119 -7.40 -1.37 0.99
CA LEU A 119 -6.63 -0.22 1.43
C LEU A 119 -7.43 1.09 1.34
N SER A 120 -8.77 1.04 1.39
CA SER A 120 -9.65 2.23 1.31
C SER A 120 -9.32 3.31 2.33
N ASP A 121 -8.87 2.89 3.51
CA ASP A 121 -8.67 3.76 4.67
C ASP A 121 -7.27 4.40 4.72
N TYR A 122 -6.34 3.97 3.85
CA TYR A 122 -4.96 4.47 3.82
C TYR A 122 -4.82 5.64 2.84
N VAL A 123 -5.43 6.79 3.19
CA VAL A 123 -5.50 7.99 2.32
C VAL A 123 -4.15 8.65 2.04
N HIS A 124 -3.14 8.35 2.86
CA HIS A 124 -1.77 8.88 2.74
C HIS A 124 -0.81 7.93 2.00
N LEU A 125 -1.30 6.79 1.50
CA LEU A 125 -0.46 5.80 0.83
C LEU A 125 0.06 6.34 -0.51
N THR A 126 1.39 6.43 -0.64
CA THR A 126 2.09 6.90 -1.84
C THR A 126 2.98 5.83 -2.48
N SER A 127 3.22 4.72 -1.78
CA SER A 127 4.00 3.58 -2.26
C SER A 127 3.33 2.26 -1.86
N LEU A 128 3.10 1.38 -2.84
CA LEU A 128 2.52 0.05 -2.64
C LEU A 128 3.24 -0.98 -3.51
N ASP A 129 3.78 -2.01 -2.88
CA ASP A 129 4.17 -3.24 -3.57
C ASP A 129 3.26 -4.39 -3.11
N CYS A 130 2.41 -4.87 -4.00
CA CYS A 130 1.56 -6.05 -3.80
C CYS A 130 1.90 -7.18 -4.78
N SER A 131 3.05 -7.08 -5.46
CA SER A 131 3.49 -8.04 -6.47
C SER A 131 3.66 -9.45 -5.90
N LYS A 132 3.65 -10.46 -6.77
CA LYS A 132 3.87 -11.86 -6.39
C LYS A 132 2.89 -12.36 -5.32
N ASN A 133 1.65 -11.91 -5.43
CA ASN A 133 0.49 -12.48 -4.76
C ASN A 133 -0.39 -13.13 -5.85
N PRO A 134 -0.08 -14.35 -6.30
CA PRO A 134 -0.69 -14.92 -7.52
C PRO A 134 -2.20 -15.16 -7.39
N ASN A 135 -2.72 -15.24 -6.17
CA ASN A 135 -4.15 -15.42 -5.90
C ASN A 135 -4.89 -14.10 -5.62
N LEU A 136 -4.20 -12.96 -5.66
CA LEU A 136 -4.80 -11.65 -5.39
C LEU A 136 -5.67 -11.24 -6.57
N THR A 137 -6.99 -11.23 -6.36
CA THR A 137 -7.99 -10.89 -7.39
C THR A 137 -8.68 -9.56 -7.12
N THR A 138 -8.59 -9.06 -5.88
CA THR A 138 -9.26 -7.83 -5.47
C THR A 138 -8.27 -6.88 -4.80
N LEU A 139 -8.14 -5.67 -5.33
CA LEU A 139 -7.44 -4.55 -4.70
C LEU A 139 -8.40 -3.36 -4.61
N ILE A 140 -8.63 -2.87 -3.40
CA ILE A 140 -9.40 -1.65 -3.16
C ILE A 140 -8.43 -0.59 -2.65
N LEU A 141 -8.42 0.57 -3.29
CA LEU A 141 -7.60 1.72 -2.92
C LEU A 141 -8.50 2.88 -2.47
N SER A 142 -7.93 3.86 -1.79
CA SER A 142 -8.64 5.09 -1.49
C SER A 142 -8.96 5.86 -2.78
N LEU A 143 -10.08 6.58 -2.82
CA LEU A 143 -10.47 7.41 -3.97
C LEU A 143 -9.44 8.50 -4.29
N ASN A 144 -8.65 8.90 -3.30
CA ASN A 144 -7.61 9.94 -3.43
C ASN A 144 -6.20 9.36 -3.60
N SER A 145 -6.05 8.04 -3.77
CA SER A 145 -4.74 7.42 -3.96
C SER A 145 -4.05 7.99 -5.20
N TYR A 146 -2.81 8.48 -5.01
CA TYR A 146 -1.96 8.99 -6.07
C TYR A 146 -0.58 8.35 -5.96
N PHE A 147 -0.14 7.73 -7.05
CA PHE A 147 1.19 7.13 -7.19
C PHE A 147 1.92 7.87 -8.31
N ASP A 148 3.10 8.45 -8.03
CA ASP A 148 3.83 9.23 -9.03
C ASP A 148 4.13 8.38 -10.27
N PRO A 149 3.63 8.75 -11.47
CA PRO A 149 3.85 7.95 -12.65
C PRO A 149 5.32 7.88 -13.08
N LYS A 150 6.16 8.82 -12.65
CA LYS A 150 7.60 8.86 -12.97
C LYS A 150 8.42 7.93 -12.08
N ASP A 151 7.91 7.63 -10.89
CA ASP A 151 8.56 6.74 -9.95
C ASP A 151 7.97 5.34 -10.08
N LEU A 152 8.67 4.50 -10.85
CA LEU A 152 8.27 3.12 -11.09
C LEU A 152 8.34 2.25 -9.83
N SER A 153 8.95 2.73 -8.74
CA SER A 153 9.04 2.00 -7.47
C SER A 153 7.85 2.26 -6.54
N ASN A 154 6.99 3.24 -6.86
CA ASN A 154 5.85 3.59 -6.00
C ASN A 154 4.65 2.66 -6.17
N PHE A 155 4.58 1.86 -7.24
CA PHE A 155 3.47 0.94 -7.42
C PHE A 155 3.88 -0.30 -8.19
N ASP A 156 3.77 -1.46 -7.56
CA ASP A 156 3.97 -2.75 -8.19
C ASP A 156 2.82 -3.71 -7.86
N CYS A 157 2.24 -4.30 -8.89
CA CYS A 157 1.21 -5.33 -8.81
C CYS A 157 1.55 -6.55 -9.67
N ARG A 158 2.79 -6.67 -10.17
CA ARG A 158 3.22 -7.73 -11.07
C ARG A 158 2.98 -9.11 -10.47
N GLU A 159 2.72 -10.10 -11.31
CA GLU A 159 2.51 -11.49 -10.86
C GLU A 159 1.33 -11.61 -9.87
N THR A 160 0.27 -10.81 -10.08
CA THR A 160 -1.03 -10.94 -9.41
C THR A 160 -2.13 -11.27 -10.43
N ASN A 161 -3.33 -11.60 -9.94
CA ASN A 161 -4.50 -11.87 -10.78
C ASN A 161 -5.51 -10.70 -10.75
N LEU A 162 -5.01 -9.47 -10.60
CA LEU A 162 -5.82 -8.24 -10.55
C LEU A 162 -6.31 -7.78 -11.93
N GLY A 163 -5.77 -8.36 -13.01
CA GLY A 163 -6.01 -7.89 -14.37
C GLY A 163 -5.37 -6.51 -14.60
N THR A 164 -6.13 -5.60 -15.20
CA THR A 164 -5.66 -4.24 -15.47
C THR A 164 -6.13 -3.29 -14.37
N ILE A 165 -5.19 -2.58 -13.75
CA ILE A 165 -5.46 -1.51 -12.79
C ILE A 165 -5.33 -0.16 -13.49
N ASN A 166 -6.36 0.67 -13.33
CA ASN A 166 -6.34 2.08 -13.72
C ASN A 166 -6.20 2.93 -12.46
N THR A 167 -5.13 3.71 -12.37
CA THR A 167 -4.98 4.75 -11.33
C THR A 167 -5.30 6.12 -11.92
N THR A 168 -5.22 7.17 -11.12
CA THR A 168 -5.32 8.56 -11.60
C THR A 168 -4.12 8.98 -12.45
N SER A 169 -3.01 8.24 -12.41
CA SER A 169 -1.72 8.62 -13.02
C SER A 169 -1.20 7.65 -14.09
N PHE A 170 -1.60 6.39 -14.07
CA PHE A 170 -1.20 5.37 -15.06
C PHE A 170 -2.15 4.18 -15.07
N THR A 171 -2.03 3.38 -16.12
CA THR A 171 -2.65 2.05 -16.24
C THR A 171 -1.55 0.98 -16.19
N ILE A 172 -1.81 -0.15 -15.52
CA ILE A 172 -0.89 -1.29 -15.44
C ILE A 172 -1.64 -2.62 -15.61
N GLU A 173 -1.15 -3.49 -16.48
CA GLU A 173 -1.55 -4.90 -16.60
C GLU A 173 -0.72 -5.71 -15.61
N CYS A 174 -1.37 -6.23 -14.56
CA CYS A 174 -0.69 -6.76 -13.38
C CYS A 174 -0.11 -8.16 -13.54
N TYR A 175 -0.45 -8.94 -14.57
CA TYR A 175 0.18 -10.25 -14.77
C TYR A 175 1.62 -10.07 -15.26
N ASN A 176 1.84 -9.32 -16.34
CA ASN A 176 3.16 -9.13 -16.94
C ASN A 176 3.85 -7.81 -16.56
N GLY A 177 3.14 -6.87 -15.92
CA GLY A 177 3.67 -5.56 -15.55
C GLY A 177 3.76 -4.57 -16.70
N ILE A 178 2.93 -4.72 -17.73
CA ILE A 178 2.90 -3.80 -18.86
C ILE A 178 2.23 -2.50 -18.41
N ARG A 179 3.00 -1.40 -18.41
CA ARG A 179 2.56 -0.10 -17.91
C ARG A 179 2.40 0.92 -19.03
N SER A 180 1.28 1.64 -18.99
CA SER A 180 0.97 2.75 -19.88
C SER A 180 0.71 4.00 -19.04
N VAL A 181 1.46 5.07 -19.28
CA VAL A 181 1.20 6.34 -18.60
C VAL A 181 -0.08 6.96 -19.16
N ILE A 182 -0.96 7.43 -18.28
CA ILE A 182 -2.12 8.21 -18.71
C ILE A 182 -1.58 9.60 -19.06
N THR A 183 -1.28 9.82 -20.35
CA THR A 183 -1.10 11.18 -20.85
C THR A 183 -2.45 11.85 -20.70
N THR A 184 -2.52 12.91 -19.88
CA THR A 184 -3.68 13.82 -19.82
C THR A 184 -4.26 14.00 -21.21
N LEU A 185 -5.58 13.82 -21.36
CA LEU A 185 -6.34 14.10 -22.58
C LEU A 185 -5.67 15.23 -23.36
N ASP A 186 -5.10 14.92 -24.53
CA ASP A 186 -4.68 15.96 -25.46
C ASP A 186 -5.96 16.64 -25.95
N THR A 187 -6.36 17.73 -25.28
CA THR A 187 -7.54 18.50 -25.66
C THR A 187 -7.41 19.16 -27.03
N ASN A 188 -6.23 19.04 -27.69
CA ASN A 188 -5.92 19.67 -28.97
C ASN A 188 -5.86 18.67 -30.13
N ASN A 189 -6.10 17.36 -29.91
CA ASN A 189 -6.06 16.38 -30.99
C ASN A 189 -7.10 15.24 -30.86
N PRO A 190 -8.33 15.41 -31.38
CA PRO A 190 -9.41 14.44 -31.28
C PRO A 190 -9.16 13.12 -32.04
N SER A 191 -8.11 13.03 -32.87
CA SER A 191 -7.81 11.82 -33.67
C SER A 191 -6.99 10.75 -32.95
N LYS A 192 -6.47 11.05 -31.74
CA LYS A 192 -5.84 10.07 -30.84
C LYS A 192 -6.71 9.71 -29.64
N GLN A 193 -8.00 10.07 -29.69
CA GLN A 193 -8.96 9.59 -28.71
C GLN A 193 -9.04 8.08 -28.82
N SER A 194 -8.63 7.39 -27.75
CA SER A 194 -9.20 6.08 -27.46
C SER A 194 -10.71 6.21 -27.64
N THR A 195 -11.33 5.36 -28.45
CA THR A 195 -12.77 5.38 -28.75
C THR A 195 -13.65 5.08 -27.52
N ASP A 196 -13.04 5.04 -26.34
CA ASP A 196 -13.71 4.90 -25.06
C ASP A 196 -13.90 6.29 -24.45
N ASN A 197 -15.02 6.95 -24.80
CA ASN A 197 -15.47 8.24 -24.27
C ASN A 197 -15.89 8.17 -22.79
N LYS A 198 -15.13 7.47 -21.94
CA LYS A 198 -15.40 7.32 -20.51
C LYS A 198 -14.43 8.17 -19.70
N LEU A 199 -14.96 9.25 -19.10
CA LEU A 199 -14.27 10.01 -18.07
C LEU A 199 -14.29 9.18 -16.76
N TYR A 200 -13.26 8.37 -16.55
CA TYR A 200 -13.13 7.55 -15.34
C TYR A 200 -12.71 8.41 -14.14
N ILE A 201 -13.69 8.94 -13.40
CA ILE A 201 -13.47 9.43 -12.03
C ILE A 201 -13.91 8.30 -11.10
N GLY A 202 -12.94 7.53 -10.60
CA GLY A 202 -13.15 6.37 -9.74
C GLY A 202 -12.83 5.07 -10.48
N ILE A 203 -11.87 4.35 -9.91
CA ILE A 203 -11.19 3.17 -10.46
C ILE A 203 -12.19 2.03 -10.75
N ILE A 204 -12.09 1.41 -11.94
CA ILE A 204 -12.67 0.07 -12.19
C ILE A 204 -11.94 -0.92 -11.30
N ILE A 205 -12.65 -1.50 -10.33
CA ILE A 205 -12.15 -2.60 -9.49
C ILE A 205 -12.34 -3.89 -10.29
N GLY A 206 -11.32 -4.75 -10.32
CA GLY A 206 -11.21 -5.94 -11.16
C GLY A 206 -12.41 -6.90 -11.14
N MET A 207 -12.59 -7.55 -12.30
CA MET A 207 -13.64 -8.50 -12.73
C MET A 207 -15.04 -7.91 -12.93
N ASP A 208 -15.37 -7.61 -14.20
CA ASP A 208 -16.73 -7.54 -14.78
C ASP A 208 -17.83 -6.82 -13.96
N LEU A 209 -17.46 -5.80 -13.20
CA LEU A 209 -18.41 -4.85 -12.65
C LEU A 209 -18.15 -3.49 -13.32
N ASN A 210 -18.86 -3.24 -14.40
CA ASN A 210 -19.12 -1.87 -14.90
C ASN A 210 -19.86 -1.11 -13.78
N ILE A 211 -19.10 -0.53 -12.85
CA ILE A 211 -19.65 0.53 -11.99
C ILE A 211 -19.52 1.82 -12.81
N ASP A 212 -20.58 2.15 -13.53
CA ASP A 212 -20.74 3.48 -14.12
C ASP A 212 -20.99 4.47 -12.96
N ILE A 213 -19.93 5.11 -12.48
CA ILE A 213 -20.06 6.23 -11.54
C ILE A 213 -20.51 7.44 -12.35
N LEU A 214 -21.80 7.79 -12.28
CA LEU A 214 -22.32 9.04 -12.81
C LEU A 214 -21.80 10.19 -11.93
N VAL A 215 -20.74 10.88 -12.36
CA VAL A 215 -20.28 12.12 -11.71
C VAL A 215 -21.02 13.30 -12.32
N ASP A 216 -21.96 13.87 -11.58
CA ASP A 216 -22.63 15.12 -11.94
C ASP A 216 -21.68 16.31 -11.70
N LEU A 217 -20.89 16.64 -12.73
CA LEU A 217 -19.96 17.77 -12.71
C LEU A 217 -20.74 19.09 -12.76
N LYS A 218 -21.10 19.65 -11.59
CA LYS A 218 -21.48 21.07 -11.49
C LYS A 218 -20.24 21.93 -11.66
N ILE A 219 -19.93 22.30 -12.90
CA ILE A 219 -18.97 23.36 -13.21
C ILE A 219 -19.55 24.67 -12.68
N LYS A 220 -19.10 25.12 -11.49
CA LYS A 220 -19.37 26.49 -11.02
C LYS A 220 -18.51 27.47 -11.82
N GLY A 221 -19.12 27.96 -12.90
CA GLY A 221 -18.94 29.30 -13.45
C GLY A 221 -17.55 29.71 -13.93
N TYR A 222 -17.34 29.66 -15.24
CA TYR A 222 -16.62 30.73 -15.95
C TYR A 222 -17.34 31.03 -17.26
N TYR A 223 -17.75 32.29 -17.42
CA TYR A 223 -18.29 32.84 -18.66
C TYR A 223 -17.26 32.68 -19.78
N LEU A 224 -17.62 31.98 -20.85
CA LEU A 224 -16.96 32.17 -22.13
C LEU A 224 -17.52 33.44 -22.76
N ILE A 225 -16.72 34.50 -22.73
CA ILE A 225 -16.91 35.69 -23.56
C ILE A 225 -16.79 35.23 -25.01
N GLY A 226 -17.91 35.25 -25.74
CA GLY A 226 -17.91 34.97 -27.16
C GLY A 226 -17.15 36.06 -27.91
N CYS A 227 -16.04 35.70 -28.55
CA CYS A 227 -15.55 36.46 -29.70
C CYS A 227 -16.48 36.15 -30.87
N GLY A 228 -17.50 36.98 -31.05
CA GLY A 228 -18.29 37.00 -32.28
C GLY A 228 -17.47 37.59 -33.40
N GLU A 229 -17.14 36.77 -34.39
CA GLU A 229 -16.64 37.19 -35.69
C GLU A 229 -17.63 38.17 -36.34
N THR A 230 -17.15 39.36 -36.71
CA THR A 230 -17.86 40.25 -37.63
C THR A 230 -17.65 39.76 -39.06
N SER A 231 -18.71 39.31 -39.74
CA SER A 231 -18.80 39.37 -41.20
C SER A 231 -20.23 39.12 -41.69
N GLY A 232 -20.74 40.02 -42.53
CA GLY A 232 -22.01 39.91 -43.26
C GLY A 232 -22.93 41.10 -43.07
#